data_AF-A0AAD9L5A0-F1
#
_entry.id   AF-A0AAD9L5A0-F1
#
_cell.length_a   1.000
_cell.length_b   1.000
_cell.length_c   1.000
_cell.angle_alpha   90.00
_cell.angle_beta   90.00
_cell.angle_gamma   90.00
#
_symmetry.space_group_name_H-M   'P 1'
#
loop_
_entity.id
_entity.type
_entity.pdbx_description
1 polymer ?
#
loop_
_entity_poly.entity_id
_entity_poly.type
_entity_poly.pdbx_seq_one_letter_code
_entity_poly.pdbx_strand_id
1 'polypeptide(L)'
;MRPSFMMAASLRYFYTSFVVLTALFVTIGHGGNYKCPSACSCLGSMVDCSKQGLTSVPDDLPIWVTILELSFNGIPEITNGTFKDLYKLEEL
;
A
#
# COMPACT_ATOMS: atom_id res chain seq x y z
N MET A 1 -29.55 -43.41 4.27
CA MET A 1 -28.64 -42.39 3.71
C MET A 1 -29.39 -41.57 2.66
N ARG A 2 -29.64 -40.27 2.91
CA ARG A 2 -30.35 -39.38 1.96
C ARG A 2 -29.31 -38.56 1.16
N PRO A 3 -29.25 -38.70 -0.19
CA PRO A 3 -28.19 -38.11 -1.03
C PRO A 3 -28.20 -36.57 -1.07
N SER A 4 -29.30 -35.93 -0.69
CA SER A 4 -29.45 -34.46 -0.68
C SER A 4 -28.57 -33.74 0.35
N PHE A 5 -28.15 -34.42 1.43
CA PHE A 5 -27.31 -33.83 2.48
C PHE A 5 -25.84 -33.73 2.06
N MET A 6 -25.40 -34.62 1.16
CA MET A 6 -24.01 -34.69 0.68
C MET A 6 -23.69 -33.56 -0.30
N MET A 7 -24.66 -33.11 -1.11
CA MET A 7 -24.50 -32.00 -2.06
C MET A 7 -24.42 -30.62 -1.38
N ALA A 8 -25.15 -30.42 -0.28
CA ALA A 8 -25.09 -29.18 0.49
C ALA A 8 -23.79 -29.07 1.31
N ALA A 9 -23.29 -30.21 1.81
CA ALA A 9 -22.01 -30.29 2.51
C ALA A 9 -20.83 -29.98 1.58
N SER A 10 -20.87 -30.44 0.33
CA SER A 10 -19.85 -30.11 -0.67
C SER A 10 -19.89 -28.64 -1.06
N LEU A 11 -21.07 -28.06 -1.31
CA LEU A 11 -21.20 -26.62 -1.62
C LEU A 11 -20.70 -25.75 -0.46
N ARG A 12 -21.02 -26.12 0.78
CA ARG A 12 -20.47 -25.46 1.98
C ARG A 12 -18.96 -25.60 2.06
N TYR A 13 -18.42 -26.79 1.78
CA TYR A 13 -16.98 -27.04 1.78
C TYR A 13 -16.24 -26.22 0.72
N PHE A 14 -16.78 -26.15 -0.50
CA PHE A 14 -16.25 -25.30 -1.57
C PHE A 14 -16.33 -23.81 -1.20
N TYR A 15 -17.45 -23.37 -0.64
CA TYR A 15 -17.63 -21.99 -0.20
C TYR A 15 -16.66 -21.63 0.94
N THR A 16 -16.53 -22.48 1.97
CA THR A 16 -15.58 -22.24 3.06
C THR A 16 -14.14 -22.29 2.58
N SER A 17 -13.79 -23.22 1.68
CA SER A 17 -12.46 -23.29 1.08
C SER A 17 -12.13 -22.04 0.27
N PHE A 18 -13.07 -21.55 -0.55
CA PHE A 18 -12.91 -20.31 -1.32
C PHE A 18 -12.78 -19.07 -0.42
N VAL A 19 -13.57 -18.97 0.64
CA VAL A 19 -13.48 -17.88 1.63
C VAL A 19 -12.13 -17.93 2.38
N VAL A 20 -11.64 -19.11 2.76
CA VAL A 20 -10.33 -19.27 3.41
C VAL A 20 -9.18 -18.92 2.45
N LEU A 21 -9.25 -19.37 1.19
CA LEU A 21 -8.26 -19.04 0.16
C LEU A 21 -8.24 -17.53 -0.12
N THR A 22 -9.39 -16.90 -0.31
CA THR A 22 -9.48 -15.45 -0.52
C THR A 22 -9.02 -14.67 0.70
N ALA A 23 -9.32 -15.10 1.93
CA ALA A 23 -8.82 -14.48 3.15
C ALA A 23 -7.28 -14.54 3.25
N LEU A 24 -6.65 -15.64 2.84
CA LEU A 24 -5.19 -15.76 2.75
C LEU A 24 -4.58 -14.76 1.75
N PHE A 25 -5.28 -14.47 0.65
CA PHE A 25 -4.85 -13.41 -0.28
C PHE A 25 -5.10 -12.00 0.28
N VAL A 26 -6.18 -11.79 1.04
CA VAL A 26 -6.53 -10.50 1.67
C VAL A 26 -5.58 -10.15 2.84
N THR A 27 -4.95 -11.12 3.49
CA THR A 27 -3.94 -10.85 4.54
C THR A 27 -2.67 -10.17 4.01
N ILE A 28 -2.45 -10.17 2.69
CA ILE A 28 -1.33 -9.45 2.05
C ILE A 28 -1.60 -7.92 2.00
N GLY A 29 -2.83 -7.47 2.28
CA GLY A 29 -3.27 -6.09 2.13
C GLY A 29 -3.57 -5.31 3.41
N HIS A 30 -3.07 -5.71 4.59
CA HIS A 30 -3.20 -4.90 5.81
C HIS A 30 -2.01 -3.94 5.99
N GLY A 31 -1.88 -2.98 5.08
CA GLY A 31 -1.14 -1.76 5.37
C GLY A 31 -1.91 -1.00 6.46
N GLY A 32 -1.27 -0.74 7.60
CA GLY A 32 -1.86 0.02 8.70
C GLY A 32 -2.41 1.38 8.26
N ASN A 33 -3.13 2.07 9.16
CA ASN A 33 -3.73 3.41 8.96
C ASN A 33 -2.68 4.52 8.78
N TYR A 34 -1.72 4.32 7.90
CA TYR A 34 -0.77 5.28 7.43
C TYR A 34 -1.42 5.92 6.21
N LYS A 35 -1.73 7.21 6.29
CA LYS A 35 -2.20 7.96 5.11
C LYS A 35 -1.07 7.91 4.07
N CYS A 36 -1.19 6.99 3.11
CA CYS A 36 -0.33 6.95 1.95
C CYS A 36 -0.86 7.99 0.95
N PRO A 37 -0.01 8.86 0.40
CA PRO A 37 -0.42 9.80 -0.65
C PRO A 37 -1.08 9.04 -1.81
N SER A 38 -2.14 9.59 -2.40
CA SER A 38 -2.87 8.91 -3.49
C SER A 38 -2.03 8.70 -4.75
N ALA A 39 -0.99 9.52 -4.92
CA ALA A 39 -0.04 9.40 -6.01
C ALA A 39 1.07 8.38 -5.72
N CYS A 40 1.19 7.85 -4.51
CA CYS A 40 2.36 7.05 -4.11
C CYS A 40 1.96 5.66 -3.60
N SER A 41 2.91 4.74 -3.63
CA SER A 41 2.78 3.40 -3.04
C SER A 41 3.58 3.34 -1.75
N CYS A 42 3.00 2.79 -0.69
CA CYS A 42 3.68 2.71 0.61
C CYS A 42 3.93 1.27 1.02
N LEU A 43 5.13 1.00 1.53
CA LEU A 43 5.51 -0.30 2.08
C LEU A 43 6.25 -0.08 3.41
N GLY A 44 5.57 -0.35 4.54
CA GLY A 44 6.13 -0.07 5.85
C GLY A 44 6.36 1.44 6.05
N SER A 45 7.62 1.86 6.17
CA SER A 45 8.04 3.26 6.27
C SER A 45 8.57 3.86 4.97
N MET A 46 8.55 3.10 3.88
CA MET A 46 8.94 3.54 2.53
C MET A 46 7.73 4.12 1.79
N VAL A 47 7.94 5.26 1.13
CA VAL A 47 6.98 5.89 0.23
C VAL A 47 7.60 5.98 -1.16
N ASP A 48 7.05 5.20 -2.09
CA ASP A 48 7.44 5.19 -3.51
C ASP A 48 6.51 6.10 -4.31
N CYS A 49 7.03 7.25 -4.71
CA CYS A 49 6.39 8.23 -5.58
C CYS A 49 7.04 8.26 -6.97
N SER A 50 7.77 7.21 -7.36
CA SER A 50 8.46 7.18 -8.65
C SER A 50 7.50 7.09 -9.84
N LYS A 51 7.89 7.71 -10.96
CA LYS A 51 7.16 7.67 -12.25
C LYS A 51 5.71 8.19 -12.18
N GLN A 52 5.43 9.08 -11.24
CA GLN A 52 4.10 9.66 -11.04
C GLN A 52 3.87 10.94 -11.87
N GLY A 53 4.89 11.40 -12.61
CA GLY A 53 4.81 12.63 -13.39
C GLY A 53 4.74 13.88 -12.52
N LEU A 54 5.27 13.82 -11.30
CA LEU A 54 5.26 14.93 -10.36
C LEU A 54 6.11 16.08 -10.91
N THR A 55 5.56 17.29 -10.89
CA THR A 55 6.27 18.53 -11.24
C THR A 55 6.83 19.24 -10.01
N SER A 56 6.41 18.82 -8.82
CA SER A 56 6.85 19.31 -7.52
C SER A 56 6.73 18.19 -6.49
N VAL A 57 7.44 18.32 -5.38
CA VAL A 57 7.30 17.39 -4.25
C VAL A 57 5.90 17.59 -3.63
N PRO A 58 5.16 16.51 -3.29
CA PRO A 58 3.87 16.62 -2.63
C PRO A 58 4.00 17.12 -1.18
N ASP A 59 3.10 18.00 -0.74
CA ASP A 59 3.08 18.49 0.65
C ASP A 59 2.40 17.50 1.61
N ASP A 60 1.68 16.50 1.09
CA ASP A 60 0.92 15.50 1.85
C ASP A 60 1.76 14.28 2.25
N LEU A 61 3.09 14.43 2.29
CA LEU A 61 4.00 13.35 2.69
C LEU A 61 3.83 13.02 4.18
N PRO A 62 3.73 11.73 4.52
CA PRO A 62 3.56 11.33 5.91
C PRO A 62 4.82 11.56 6.74
N ILE A 63 4.68 12.15 7.93
CA ILE A 63 5.79 12.42 8.87
C ILE A 63 6.57 11.18 9.35
N TRP A 64 6.03 9.98 9.12
CA TRP A 64 6.67 8.72 9.50
C TRP A 64 7.58 8.15 8.41
N VAL A 65 7.62 8.77 7.22
CA VAL A 65 8.45 8.31 6.10
C VAL A 65 9.93 8.30 6.48
N THR A 66 10.60 7.19 6.19
CA THR A 66 12.05 7.05 6.36
C THR A 66 12.77 6.98 5.02
N ILE A 67 12.11 6.44 3.99
CA ILE A 67 12.65 6.30 2.65
C ILE A 67 11.62 6.91 1.69
N LEU A 68 12.02 7.91 0.91
CA LEU A 68 11.18 8.58 -0.06
C LEU A 68 11.77 8.46 -1.46
N GLU A 69 11.09 7.77 -2.36
CA GLU A 69 11.57 7.60 -3.72
C GLU A 69 10.83 8.56 -4.67
N LEU A 70 11.56 9.46 -5.32
CA LEU A 70 11.03 10.46 -6.27
C LEU A 70 11.57 10.28 -7.70
N SER A 71 12.27 9.18 -8.00
CA SER A 71 12.87 8.95 -9.32
C SER A 71 11.85 9.02 -10.47
N PHE A 72 12.35 9.39 -11.65
CA PHE A 72 11.58 9.45 -12.89
C PHE A 72 10.35 10.38 -12.83
N ASN A 73 10.45 11.46 -12.05
CA ASN A 73 9.50 12.57 -12.06
C ASN A 73 10.07 13.78 -12.81
N GLY A 74 9.21 14.77 -13.09
CA GLY A 74 9.56 16.02 -13.76
C GLY A 74 9.85 17.16 -12.78
N ILE A 75 10.42 16.87 -11.60
CA ILE A 75 10.71 17.86 -10.57
C ILE A 75 12.00 18.60 -10.96
N PRO A 76 11.94 19.89 -11.33
CA PRO A 76 13.09 20.61 -11.89
C PRO A 76 14.14 20.97 -10.84
N GLU A 77 13.71 21.26 -9.62
CA GLU A 77 14.57 21.62 -8.50
C GLU A 77 13.88 21.24 -7.18
N ILE A 78 14.65 20.77 -6.21
CA ILE A 78 14.19 20.54 -4.84
C ILE A 78 14.77 21.65 -3.96
N THR A 79 13.90 22.53 -3.46
CA THR A 79 14.31 23.64 -2.60
C THR A 79 14.79 23.15 -1.23
N ASN A 80 15.74 23.88 -0.65
CA ASN A 80 16.17 23.62 0.72
C ASN A 80 15.00 23.85 1.69
N GLY A 81 14.65 22.82 2.47
CA GLY A 81 13.54 22.87 3.41
C GLY A 81 12.26 22.16 2.97
N THR A 82 12.18 21.62 1.75
CA THR A 82 11.05 20.81 1.30
C THR A 82 10.76 19.61 2.21
N PHE A 83 11.81 19.02 2.79
CA PHE A 83 11.70 17.86 3.68
C PHE A 83 11.87 18.20 5.17
N LYS A 84 11.81 19.49 5.55
CA LYS A 84 12.06 19.92 6.94
C LYS A 84 11.10 19.29 7.95
N ASP A 85 9.88 19.01 7.51
CA ASP A 85 8.80 18.45 8.35
C ASP A 85 8.90 16.92 8.43
N LEU A 86 9.75 16.30 7.60
CA LEU A 86 10.00 14.86 7.56
C LEU A 86 11.22 14.51 8.43
N TYR A 87 11.08 14.70 9.75
CA TYR A 87 12.17 14.50 10.72
C TYR A 87 12.66 13.05 10.84
N LYS A 88 11.96 12.09 10.24
CA LYS A 88 12.36 10.66 10.18
C LYS A 88 12.99 10.26 8.85
N LEU A 89 13.10 11.17 7.89
CA LEU A 89 13.63 10.86 6.57
C LEU A 89 15.14 10.55 6.67
N GLU A 90 15.53 9.35 6.25
CA GLU A 90 16.90 8.85 6.25
C GLU A 90 17.47 8.76 4.82
N GLU A 91 16.61 8.47 3.84
CA GLU A 91 17.00 8.20 2.44
C GLU A 91 16.03 8.85 1.44
N LEU A 92 16.59 9.41 0.35
CA LEU A 92 15.92 10.12 -0.73
C LEU A 92 16.44 9.69 -2.11
#